data_AF-A0A2N1N272-F1
#
_entry.id   AF-A0A2N1N272-F1
#
_cell.length_a   1.000
_cell.length_b   1.000
_cell.length_c   1.000
_cell.angle_alpha   90.00
_cell.angle_beta   90.00
_cell.angle_gamma   90.00
#
_symmetry.space_group_name_H-M   'P 1'
#
loop_
_entity.id
_entity.type
_entity.pdbx_description
1 polymer ?
#
loop_
_entity_poly.entity_id
_entity_poly.type
_entity_poly.pdbx_seq_one_letter_code
_entity_poly.pdbx_strand_id
1 'polypeptide(L)' 'MTDKARLANPNAIINTTVLSDPNEDPVINIIYRDGKKLYLQPGNKNIDEVLYIVNKYLRRLKEEDDFAV' A
#
# COMPACT_ATOMS: atom_id res chain seq x y z
N MET A 1 -10.21 -3.27 10.22
CA MET A 1 -8.93 -3.71 9.64
C MET A 1 -7.85 -3.20 10.56
N THR A 2 -7.25 -4.01 11.44
CA THR A 2 -6.32 -3.39 12.41
C THR A 2 -5.24 -4.30 12.98
N ASP A 3 -5.55 -5.40 13.67
CA ASP A 3 -4.50 -5.99 14.52
C ASP A 3 -3.65 -7.04 13.83
N LYS A 4 -4.25 -7.97 13.07
CA LYS A 4 -3.50 -9.05 12.43
C LYS A 4 -2.45 -8.55 11.41
N ALA A 5 -2.78 -7.52 10.64
CA ALA A 5 -1.86 -6.96 9.65
C ALA A 5 -0.70 -6.18 10.31
N ARG A 6 -0.98 -5.45 11.40
CA ARG A 6 0.04 -4.77 12.20
C ARG A 6 0.94 -5.76 12.94
N LEU A 7 0.38 -6.87 13.43
CA LEU A 7 1.14 -7.97 14.05
C LEU A 7 2.05 -8.68 13.03
N ALA A 8 1.59 -8.84 11.78
CA ALA A 8 2.39 -9.48 10.74
C ALA A 8 3.58 -8.61 10.26
N ASN A 9 3.48 -7.29 10.37
CA ASN A 9 4.58 -6.37 10.07
C ASN A 9 4.58 -5.18 11.06
N PRO A 10 5.14 -5.36 12.26
CA PRO A 10 5.15 -4.30 13.28
C PRO A 10 6.02 -3.11 12.91
N ASN A 11 6.96 -3.28 11.97
CA ASN A 11 7.83 -2.21 11.48
C ASN A 11 7.21 -1.37 10.36
N ALA A 12 6.03 -1.74 9.86
CA ALA A 12 5.32 -0.95 8.86
C ALA A 12 4.84 0.37 9.46
N ILE A 13 5.31 1.48 8.90
CA ILE A 13 4.88 2.82 9.29
C ILE A 13 3.61 3.17 8.51
N ILE A 14 2.54 3.51 9.22
CA ILE A 14 1.25 3.91 8.63
C ILE A 14 0.93 5.32 9.11
N ASN A 15 1.01 6.28 8.19
CA ASN A 15 0.70 7.69 8.43
C ASN A 15 -0.54 8.09 7.62
N THR A 16 -1.35 8.99 8.15
CA THR A 16 -2.53 9.51 7.48
C THR A 16 -2.61 11.01 7.71
N THR A 17 -2.84 11.75 6.64
CA THR A 17 -3.07 13.20 6.68
C THR A 17 -4.45 13.45 6.12
N VAL A 18 -5.26 14.21 6.85
CA VAL A 18 -6.56 14.68 6.37
C VAL A 18 -6.32 16.04 5.73
N LEU A 19 -6.65 16.15 4.44
CA LEU A 19 -6.54 17.40 3.70
C LEU A 19 -7.71 18.32 4.03
N SER A 20 -7.43 19.62 4.08
CA SER A 20 -8.45 20.65 4.36
C SER A 20 -9.24 21.02 3.10
N ASP A 21 -8.61 20.92 1.93
CA ASP A 21 -9.24 21.22 0.64
C ASP A 21 -10.10 20.02 0.20
N PRO A 22 -11.43 20.19 0.07
CA PRO A 22 -12.32 19.12 -0.39
C PRO A 22 -12.19 18.80 -1.88
N ASN A 23 -11.51 19.65 -2.67
CA ASN A 23 -11.31 19.44 -4.11
C ASN A 23 -9.97 18.76 -4.41
N GLU A 24 -9.11 18.60 -3.42
CA GLU A 24 -7.82 17.95 -3.62
C GLU A 24 -8.00 16.43 -3.72
N ASP A 25 -7.42 15.86 -4.77
CA ASP A 25 -7.54 14.42 -5.02
C ASP A 25 -6.87 13.62 -3.89
N PRO A 26 -7.51 12.56 -3.37
CA PRO A 26 -6.87 11.68 -2.41
C PRO A 26 -5.64 11.02 -3.05
N VAL A 27 -4.60 10.79 -2.25
CA VAL A 27 -3.39 10.09 -2.69
C VAL A 27 -2.99 9.06 -1.65
N ILE A 28 -2.60 7.88 -2.13
CA ILE A 28 -2.00 6.81 -1.32
C ILE A 28 -0.57 6.61 -1.80
N ASN A 29 0.38 6.80 -0.88
CA ASN A 29 1.80 6.60 -1.12
C ASN A 29 2.27 5.36 -0.37
N ILE A 30 2.87 4.42 -1.08
CA ILE A 30 3.39 3.18 -0.52
C ILE A 30 4.86 3.06 -0.87
N ILE A 31 5.66 2.74 0.13
CA ILE A 31 7.08 2.39 -0.03
C ILE A 31 7.21 0.93 0.40
N TYR A 32 7.58 0.08 -0.55
CA TYR A 32 7.83 -1.33 -0.30
C TYR A 32 9.24 -1.54 0.28
N ARG A 33 9.48 -2.72 0.86
CA ARG A 33 10.75 -3.04 1.54
C ARG A 33 11.99 -2.99 0.62
N ASP A 34 11.80 -3.18 -0.67
CA ASP A 34 12.84 -3.07 -1.71
C ASP A 34 13.12 -1.61 -2.10
N GLY A 35 12.44 -0.65 -1.46
CA GLY A 35 12.54 0.77 -1.75
C GLY A 35 11.64 1.24 -2.91
N LYS A 36 10.91 0.34 -3.59
CA LYS A 36 10.02 0.76 -4.67
C LYS A 36 8.87 1.59 -4.11
N LYS A 37 8.55 2.66 -4.83
CA LYS A 37 7.45 3.57 -4.50
C LYS A 37 6.27 3.34 -5.42
N LEU A 38 5.08 3.28 -4.86
CA LEU A 38 3.80 3.29 -5.57
C LEU A 38 3.03 4.53 -5.15
N TYR A 39 2.72 5.36 -6.14
CA TYR A 39 1.85 6.53 -6.00
C TYR A 39 0.50 6.18 -6.62
N LEU A 40 -0.55 6.20 -5.83
CA LEU A 40 -1.89 5.82 -6.27
C LEU A 40 -2.88 6.96 -6.00
N GLN A 41 -3.58 7.38 -7.04
CA GLN A 41 -4.74 8.27 -6.95
C GLN A 41 -6.01 7.40 -6.99
N PRO A 42 -6.72 7.20 -5.87
CA PRO A 42 -7.84 6.28 -5.79
C PRO A 42 -9.18 6.95 -6.11
N GLY A 43 -9.22 8.25 -6.46
CA GLY A 43 -10.47 9.03 -6.58
C GLY A 43 -11.54 8.43 -7.51
N ASN A 44 -11.15 7.57 -8.47
CA ASN A 44 -12.05 6.86 -9.37
C ASN A 44 -12.05 5.33 -9.19
N LYS A 45 -11.52 4.81 -8.08
CA LYS A 45 -11.36 3.38 -7.83
C LYS A 45 -12.19 2.93 -6.64
N ASN A 46 -12.75 1.73 -6.74
CA ASN A 46 -13.31 1.07 -5.57
C ASN A 46 -12.20 0.43 -4.72
N ILE A 47 -12.57 -0.02 -3.52
CA ILE A 47 -11.62 -0.60 -2.57
C ILE A 47 -10.93 -1.87 -3.10
N ASP A 48 -11.64 -2.70 -3.86
CA ASP A 48 -11.09 -3.96 -4.39
C ASP A 48 -10.03 -3.70 -5.45
N GLU A 49 -10.23 -2.69 -6.29
CA GLU A 49 -9.24 -2.25 -7.27
C GLU A 49 -7.98 -1.70 -6.60
N VAL A 50 -8.15 -0.89 -5.55
CA VAL A 50 -7.03 -0.37 -4.75
C VAL A 50 -6.24 -1.53 -4.14
N LEU A 51 -6.93 -2.46 -3.49
CA LEU A 51 -6.29 -3.65 -2.89
C LEU A 51 -5.61 -4.51 -3.94
N TYR A 52 -6.21 -4.70 -5.11
CA TYR A 52 -5.60 -5.46 -6.21
C TYR A 52 -4.29 -4.84 -6.66
N ILE A 53 -4.26 -3.52 -6.90
CA ILE A 53 -3.06 -2.81 -7.35
C ILE A 53 -1.93 -2.93 -6.32
N VAL A 54 -2.24 -2.68 -5.04
CA VAL A 54 -1.25 -2.74 -3.96
C VAL A 54 -0.71 -4.17 -3.78
N ASN A 55 -1.59 -5.17 -3.81
CA ASN A 55 -1.21 -6.57 -3.61
C ASN A 55 -0.50 -7.19 -4.83
N LYS A 56 -0.74 -6.69 -6.05
CA LYS A 56 -0.08 -7.19 -7.26
C LYS A 56 1.44 -7.07 -7.14
N TYR A 57 1.94 -5.95 -6.62
CA TYR A 57 3.38 -5.78 -6.42
C TYR A 57 3.91 -6.61 -5.25
N LEU A 58 3.14 -6.74 -4.16
CA LEU A 58 3.51 -7.59 -3.03
C LEU A 58 3.67 -9.06 -3.41
N ARG A 59 2.82 -9.59 -4.30
CA ARG A 59 2.91 -10.99 -4.77
C ARG A 59 4.22 -11.22 -5.51
N ARG A 60 4.58 -10.33 -6.43
CA ARG A 60 5.85 -10.39 -7.14
C ARG A 60 7.06 -10.38 -6.18
N LEU A 61 7.03 -9.50 -5.17
CA LEU A 61 8.10 -9.44 -4.17
C LEU A 61 8.22 -10.70 -3.31
N LYS A 62 7.10 -11.39 -3.05
CA LYS A 62 7.11 -12.66 -2.32
C LYS A 62 7.68 -13.79 -3.15
N GLU A 63 7.27 -13.87 -4.42
CA GLU A 63 7.81 -14.85 -5.35
C GLU A 63 9.34 -14.69 -5.47
N GLU A 64 9.83 -13.47 -5.67
CA GLU A 64 11.28 -13.18 -5.74
C GLU A 64 12.03 -13.59 -4.46
N ASP A 65 11.41 -13.46 -3.29
CA ASP A 65 11.97 -13.93 -2.01
C ASP A 65 12.02 -15.44 -1.90
N ASP A 66 10.92 -16.11 -2.22
CA ASP A 66 10.79 -17.56 -2.11
C ASP A 66 11.77 -18.29 -3.06
N PHE A 67 12.14 -17.66 -4.18
CA PHE A 67 13.17 -18.16 -5.11
C PHE A 67 14.61 -17.83 -4.73
N ALA A 68 14.83 -16.88 -3.81
CA ALA A 68 16.17 -16.47 -3.36
C ALA A 68 16.69 -17.29 -2.17
N VAL A 69 15.93 -18.29 -1.71
CA VAL A 69 16.23 -19.21 -0.59
C VAL A 69 16.69 -20.58 -1.11
#